data_AF-A0A932TYF0-F1
#
_entry.id   AF-A0A932TYF0-F1
#
_cell.length_a   1.000
_cell.length_b   1.000
_cell.length_c   1.000
_cell.angle_alpha   90.00
_cell.angle_beta   90.00
_cell.angle_gamma   90.00
#
_symmetry.space_group_name_H-M   'P 1'
#
loop_
_entity.id
_entity.type
_entity.pdbx_description
1 polymer ?
#
loop_
_entity_poly.entity_id
_entity_poly.type
_entity_poly.pdbx_seq_one_letter_code
_entity_poly.pdbx_strand_id
1 'polypeptide(L)' 'MNTFWQKLQHWSRVIGDFQARLILTILYALLVLPTGLIAKIGGTLLDEKRQAAASYWQARPTAAPSIRSARGQS' A
#
# COMPACT_ATOMS: atom_id res chain seq x y z
N MET A 1 -44.26 14.62 23.78
CA MET A 1 -42.88 14.09 23.67
C MET A 1 -41.94 15.28 23.74
N ASN A 2 -41.17 15.44 24.81
CA ASN A 2 -40.51 16.70 25.15
C ASN A 2 -39.41 17.04 24.12
N THR A 3 -39.50 18.22 23.49
CA THR A 3 -38.57 18.73 22.48
C THR A 3 -37.10 18.75 22.93
N PHE A 4 -36.87 18.80 24.24
CA PHE A 4 -35.54 18.68 24.86
C PHE A 4 -34.86 17.33 24.55
N TRP A 5 -35.61 16.22 24.62
CA TRP A 5 -35.09 14.88 24.34
C TRP A 5 -34.68 14.72 22.88
N GLN A 6 -35.44 15.30 21.95
CA GLN A 6 -35.10 15.27 20.53
C GLN A 6 -33.82 16.04 20.22
N LYS A 7 -33.63 17.21 20.83
CA LYS A 7 -32.38 17.99 20.70
C LYS A 7 -31.20 17.22 21.27
N LEU A 8 -31.33 16.64 22.46
CA LEU A 8 -30.26 15.86 23.10
C LEU A 8 -29.83 14.67 22.22
N GLN A 9 -30.80 13.99 21.60
CA GLN A 9 -30.57 12.84 20.73
C GLN A 9 -29.93 13.22 19.39
N HIS A 10 -30.20 14.44 18.88
CA HIS A 10 -29.52 14.97 17.71
C HIS A 10 -28.05 15.28 18.03
N TRP A 11 -27.79 15.95 19.15
CA TRP A 11 -26.43 16.26 19.60
C TRP A 11 -25.60 15.01 19.88
N SER A 12 -26.19 13.97 20.48
CA SER A 12 -25.48 12.72 20.77
C SER A 12 -25.05 11.99 19.49
N ARG A 13 -25.86 12.04 18.42
CA ARG A 13 -25.49 11.47 17.12
C ARG A 13 -24.32 12.21 16.48
N VAL A 14 -24.32 13.54 16.54
CA VAL A 14 -23.24 14.37 15.97
C VAL A 14 -21.93 14.12 16.71
N ILE A 15 -21.97 14.10 18.04
CA ILE A 15 -20.79 13.79 18.87
C ILE A 15 -20.32 12.35 18.63
N GLY A 16 -21.25 11.41 18.50
CA GLY A 16 -20.95 10.00 18.26
C GLY A 16 -20.26 9.78 16.91
N ASP A 17 -20.74 10.43 15.84
CA ASP A 17 -20.12 10.35 14.52
C ASP A 17 -18.71 10.96 14.51
N PHE A 18 -18.54 12.11 15.20
CA PHE A 18 -17.22 12.71 15.35
C PHE A 18 -16.25 11.80 16.12
N GLN A 19 -16.67 11.25 17.27
CA GLN A 19 -15.86 10.33 18.06
C GLN A 19 -15.50 9.08 17.27
N ALA A 20 -16.45 8.48 16.55
CA ALA A 20 -16.22 7.30 15.73
C ALA A 20 -15.17 7.59 14.63
N ARG A 21 -15.31 8.71 13.90
CA ARG A 21 -14.32 9.11 12.88
C ARG A 21 -12.95 9.41 13.49
N LEU A 22 -12.91 10.06 14.64
CA LEU A 22 -11.67 10.40 15.32
C LEU A 22 -10.93 9.11 15.74
N ILE A 23 -11.62 8.20 16.42
CA ILE A 23 -11.08 6.90 16.84
C ILE A 23 -10.63 6.09 15.64
N LEU A 24 -11.46 6.02 14.59
CA LEU A 24 -11.11 5.30 13.36
C LEU A 24 -9.85 5.87 12.70
N THR A 25 -9.73 7.20 12.66
CA THR A 25 -8.57 7.88 12.08
C THR A 25 -7.30 7.60 12.88
N ILE A 26 -7.40 7.66 14.22
CA ILE A 26 -6.27 7.34 15.11
C ILE A 26 -5.86 5.88 14.94
N LEU A 27 -6.81 4.94 14.94
CA LEU A 27 -6.53 3.52 14.71
C LEU A 27 -5.89 3.28 13.34
N TYR A 28 -6.40 3.93 12.29
CA TYR A 28 -5.83 3.84 10.95
C TYR A 28 -4.39 4.34 10.93
N ALA A 29 -4.11 5.50 11.53
CA ALA A 29 -2.74 6.02 11.61
C ALA A 29 -1.83 5.09 12.42
N LEU A 30 -2.30 4.56 13.55
CA LEU A 30 -1.51 3.68 14.40
C LEU A 30 -1.28 2.29 13.80
N LEU A 31 -2.15 1.80 12.92
CA LEU A 31 -2.00 0.48 12.31
C LEU A 31 -1.36 0.56 10.92
N VAL A 32 -1.89 1.40 10.04
CA VAL A 32 -1.48 1.46 8.64
C VAL A 32 -0.12 2.13 8.48
N LEU A 33 0.13 3.22 9.22
CA LEU A 33 1.38 3.96 9.10
C LEU A 33 2.61 3.11 9.48
N PRO A 34 2.67 2.44 10.66
CA PRO A 34 3.81 1.58 10.97
C PRO A 34 3.87 0.35 10.08
N THR A 35 2.72 -0.22 9.67
CA THR A 35 2.72 -1.37 8.73
C THR A 35 3.33 -0.98 7.39
N GLY A 36 2.97 0.19 6.85
CA GLY A 36 3.57 0.73 5.63
C GLY A 36 5.05 1.05 5.79
N LEU A 37 5.46 1.57 6.96
CA LEU A 37 6.87 1.83 7.26
C LEU A 37 7.69 0.54 7.33
N ILE A 38 7.16 -0.49 8.02
CA ILE A 38 7.78 -1.82 8.13
C ILE A 38 7.87 -2.47 6.74
N ALA A 39 6.80 -2.42 5.95
CA ALA A 39 6.79 -2.96 4.58
C ALA A 39 7.80 -2.26 3.68
N LYS A 40 7.91 -0.92 3.78
CA LYS A 40 8.92 -0.15 3.04
C LYS A 40 10.34 -0.57 3.43
N ILE A 41 10.66 -0.61 4.72
CA ILE A 41 11.98 -1.00 5.20
C ILE A 41 12.30 -2.45 4.79
N GLY A 42 11.36 -3.37 4.99
CA GLY A 42 11.49 -4.77 4.57
C GLY A 42 11.72 -4.91 3.06
N GLY A 43 10.95 -4.19 2.23
CA GLY A 43 11.12 -4.17 0.78
C GLY A 43 12.52 -3.70 0.35
N THR A 44 13.02 -2.61 0.95
CA THR A 44 14.38 -2.12 0.69
C THR A 44 15.46 -3.14 1.05
N LEU A 45 15.30 -3.85 2.17
CA LEU A 45 16.22 -4.93 2.58
C LEU A 45 16.20 -6.12 1.60
N LEU A 46 15.05 -6.42 0.98
CA LEU A 46 14.95 -7.45 -0.05
C LEU A 46 15.58 -7.01 -1.38
N ASP A 47 15.43 -5.74 -1.76
CA ASP A 47 16.01 -5.20 -2.99
C ASP A 47 17.55 -5.12 -2.94
N GLU A 48 18.14 -4.76 -1.78
CA GLU A 48 19.60 -4.81 -1.62
C GLU A 48 20.15 -6.23 -1.77
N LYS A 49 19.42 -7.24 -1.26
CA LYS A 49 19.84 -8.64 -1.37
C LYS A 49 19.82 -9.15 -2.81
N ARG A 50 19.01 -8.53 -3.69
CA ARG A 50 18.95 -8.85 -5.12
C ARG A 50 20.18 -8.36 -5.90
N GLN A 51 20.84 -7.32 -5.42
CA GLN A 51 22.11 -6.83 -6.00
C GLN A 51 23.31 -7.61 -5.46
N ALA A 52 23.26 -8.06 -4.20
CA ALA A 52 24.37 -8.78 -3.56
C ALA A 52 24.45 -10.28 -3.93
N ALA A 53 23.35 -10.90 -4.37
CA ALA A 53 23.39 -12.24 -4.94
C ALA A 53 23.69 -12.12 -6.44
N ALA A 54 24.92 -12.47 -6.83
CA ALA A 54 25.30 -12.75 -8.21
C ALA A 54 24.16 -13.51 -8.92
N SER A 55 23.40 -12.80 -9.73
CA SER A 55 22.36 -13.40 -10.54
C SER A 55 23.05 -14.32 -11.54
N TYR A 56 22.83 -15.64 -11.41
CA TYR A 56 23.20 -16.61 -12.44
C TYR A 56 22.39 -16.43 -13.73
N TRP A 57 21.41 -15.53 -13.75
CA TRP A 57 20.69 -15.15 -14.95
C TRP A 57 21.52 -14.13 -15.74
N GLN A 58 22.11 -14.59 -16.85
CA GLN A 58 22.72 -13.74 -17.85
C GLN A 58 21.63 -13.03 -18.66
N ALA A 59 21.70 -11.71 -18.74
CA ALA A 59 20.84 -10.94 -19.62
C ALA A 59 21.15 -11.32 -21.09
N ARG A 60 20.13 -11.76 -21.83
CA ARG A 60 20.27 -12.02 -23.26
C ARG A 60 20.62 -10.69 -23.96
N PRO A 61 21.71 -10.61 -24.75
CA PRO A 61 22.04 -9.40 -25.48
C PRO A 61 20.87 -9.05 -26.42
N THR A 62 20.40 -7.81 -26.32
CA THR A 62 19.34 -7.25 -27.14
C THR A 62 19.86 -7.00 -28.55
N ALA A 63 20.01 -8.07 -29.33
CA ALA A 63 20.12 -7.94 -30.78
C ALA A 63 18.83 -7.26 -31.29
N ALA A 64 18.99 -6.24 -32.13
CA ALA A 64 17.87 -5.50 -32.71
C ALA A 64 16.84 -6.51 -33.27
N PRO A 65 15.54 -6.42 -32.88
CA PRO A 65 14.55 -7.39 -33.29
C PRO A 65 14.36 -7.30 -34.80
N SER A 66 15.00 -8.20 -35.54
CA SER A 66 14.77 -8.34 -36.97
C SER A 66 13.69 -9.39 -37.21
N ILE A 67 12.76 -9.12 -38.13
CA ILE A 67 11.72 -10.09 -38.53
C ILE A 67 12.34 -11.40 -39.05
N ARG A 68 13.58 -11.32 -39.57
CA ARG A 68 14.35 -12.47 -40.06
C ARG A 68 14.78 -13.41 -38.91
N SER A 69 15.26 -12.86 -37.78
CA SER A 69 15.66 -13.66 -36.61
C SER A 69 14.49 -14.36 -35.90
N ALA A 70 13.25 -13.86 -36.04
CA ALA A 70 12.07 -14.50 -35.46
C ALA A 70 11.57 -15.71 -36.28
N ARG A 71 12.02 -15.87 -37.53
CA ARG A 71 11.54 -16.91 -38.46
C ARG A 71 12.35 -18.21 -38.42
N GLY A 72 13.41 -18.30 -37.61
CA GLY A 72 14.18 -19.53 -37.41
C GLY A 72 14.89 -20.08 -38.65
N GLN A 73 15.16 -19.23 -39.65
CA GLN A 73 15.86 -19.62 -40.87
C GLN A 73 17.32 -19.18 -40.75
N SER A 74 18.21 -20.17 -40.57
CA SER A 74 19.67 -20.04 -40.67
C SER A 74 20.11 -20.03 -42.11
#